data_AF-A0AA96FCU0-F1
#
_entry.id   AF-A0AA96FCU0-F1
#
_cell.length_a   1.000
_cell.length_b   1.000
_cell.length_c   1.000
_cell.angle_alpha   90.00
_cell.angle_beta   90.00
_cell.angle_gamma   90.00
#
_symmetry.space_group_name_H-M   'P 1'
#
loop_
_entity.id
_entity.type
_entity.pdbx_description
1 polymer ?
#
loop_
_entity_poly.entity_id
_entity_poly.type
_entity_poly.pdbx_seq_one_letter_code
_entity_poly.pdbx_strand_id
1 'polypeptide(L)'
;MDEGETINGIPVTEEQIEAWAAEAERGYDMRALKKRGRGRPGRGAEASQVIALRLTPDEVAALDARAAAEHKTRSDLIRDALGKLTA
;
A
#
# COMPACT_ATOMS: atom_id res chain seq x y z
N MET A 1 25.36 -14.45 -26.47
CA MET A 1 25.42 -12.98 -26.44
C MET A 1 24.72 -12.57 -25.18
N ASP A 2 25.43 -11.88 -24.31
CA ASP A 2 25.15 -11.70 -22.90
C ASP A 2 23.76 -11.10 -22.67
N GLU A 3 22.92 -11.82 -21.92
CA GLU A 3 21.63 -11.34 -21.44
C GLU A 3 21.91 -10.24 -20.40
N GLY A 4 22.01 -8.99 -20.86
CA GLY A 4 22.13 -7.84 -19.97
C GLY A 4 20.97 -7.80 -18.95
N GLU A 5 21.23 -7.33 -17.74
CA GLU A 5 20.22 -7.16 -16.71
C GLU A 5 19.11 -6.20 -17.21
N THR A 6 17.86 -6.47 -16.83
CA THR A 6 16.72 -5.63 -17.24
C THR A 6 15.95 -5.11 -16.03
N ILE A 7 15.42 -3.88 -16.13
CA ILE A 7 14.49 -3.30 -15.16
C ILE A 7 13.18 -3.01 -15.88
N ASN A 8 12.08 -3.63 -15.41
CA ASN A 8 10.75 -3.54 -16.05
C ASN A 8 10.77 -3.95 -17.54
N GLY A 9 11.61 -4.92 -17.92
CA GLY A 9 11.75 -5.39 -19.30
C GLY A 9 12.59 -4.49 -20.20
N ILE A 10 13.22 -3.44 -19.65
CA ILE A 10 14.14 -2.55 -20.37
C ILE A 10 15.58 -2.93 -20.03
N PRO A 11 16.47 -3.20 -21.01
CA PRO A 11 17.89 -3.47 -20.76
C PRO A 11 18.58 -2.30 -20.07
N VAL A 12 19.37 -2.63 -19.05
CA VAL A 12 20.26 -1.68 -18.38
C VAL A 12 21.50 -1.48 -19.26
N THR A 13 21.84 -0.22 -19.55
CA THR A 13 23.03 0.10 -20.35
C THR A 13 24.25 0.36 -19.46
N GLU A 14 25.46 0.22 -20.01
CA GLU A 14 26.69 0.49 -19.26
C GLU A 14 26.76 1.95 -18.79
N GLU A 15 26.28 2.90 -19.62
CA GLU A 15 26.22 4.31 -19.26
C GLU A 15 25.26 4.55 -18.08
N GLN A 16 24.20 3.75 -17.97
CA GLN A 16 23.27 3.81 -16.85
C GLN A 16 23.91 3.30 -15.56
N ILE A 17 24.70 2.24 -15.65
CA ILE A 17 25.47 1.69 -14.53
C ILE A 17 26.50 2.71 -14.05
N GLU A 18 27.26 3.32 -14.95
CA GLU A 18 28.26 4.33 -14.62
C GLU A 18 27.62 5.57 -13.96
N ALA A 19 26.48 6.02 -14.47
CA ALA A 19 25.72 7.12 -13.88
C ALA A 19 25.26 6.81 -12.45
N TRP A 20 24.76 5.60 -12.19
CA TRP A 20 24.35 5.18 -10.84
C TRP A 20 25.53 5.00 -9.89
N ALA A 21 26.66 4.49 -10.37
CA ALA A 21 27.88 4.37 -9.59
C ALA A 21 28.37 5.77 -9.14
N ALA A 22 28.47 6.70 -10.08
CA ALA A 22 28.87 8.09 -9.80
C ALA A 22 27.89 8.80 -8.85
N GLU A 23 26.59 8.51 -8.95
CA GLU A 23 25.59 9.00 -8.01
C GLU A 23 25.79 8.46 -6.60
N ALA A 24 26.04 7.15 -6.46
CA ALA A 24 26.28 6.52 -5.17
C ALA A 24 27.57 7.02 -4.50
N GLU A 25 28.65 7.17 -5.27
CA GLU A 25 29.95 7.66 -4.79
C GLU A 25 29.90 9.13 -4.35
N ARG A 26 29.13 9.97 -5.06
CA ARG A 26 28.87 11.36 -4.65
C ARG A 26 28.16 11.45 -3.29
N GLY A 27 27.46 10.37 -2.90
CA GLY A 27 26.70 10.28 -1.66
C GLY A 27 25.36 11.01 -1.74
N TYR A 28 24.41 10.54 -0.93
CA TYR A 28 23.08 11.12 -0.84
C TYR A 28 22.95 12.07 0.34
N ASP A 29 22.25 13.20 0.16
CA ASP A 29 21.86 14.06 1.28
C ASP A 29 20.80 13.35 2.14
N MET A 30 21.24 12.77 3.25
CA MET A 30 20.38 12.11 4.22
C MET A 30 19.28 13.02 4.79
N ARG A 31 19.48 14.35 4.81
CA ARG A 31 18.47 15.30 5.29
C ARG A 31 17.32 15.43 4.29
N ALA A 32 17.62 15.42 2.99
CA ALA A 32 16.61 15.37 1.93
C ALA A 32 15.83 14.04 1.94
N LEU A 33 16.52 12.91 2.12
CA LEU A 33 15.90 11.58 2.18
C LEU A 33 15.01 11.37 3.42
N LYS A 34 15.34 12.00 4.55
CA LYS A 34 14.53 11.95 5.78
C LYS A 34 13.23 12.74 5.68
N LYS A 35 13.04 13.56 4.65
CA LYS A 35 11.81 14.31 4.39
C LYS A 35 10.71 13.37 3.86
N ARG A 36 10.49 12.23 4.52
CA ARG A 36 9.33 11.39 4.28
C ARG A 36 8.11 12.21 4.70
N GLY A 37 7.19 12.45 3.75
CA GLY A 37 5.88 13.00 4.06
C GLY A 37 5.18 12.19 5.16
N ARG A 38 4.17 12.80 5.81
CA ARG A 38 3.41 12.24 6.93
C ARG A 38 2.78 10.88 6.57
N GLY A 39 3.53 9.80 6.77
CA GLY A 39 3.08 8.42 6.65
C GLY A 39 2.22 8.12 5.41
N ARG A 40 1.38 7.10 5.53
CA ARG A 40 0.26 6.90 4.62
C ARG A 40 -0.77 8.00 4.90
N PRO A 41 -1.35 8.66 3.87
CA PRO A 41 -2.45 9.58 4.07
C PRO A 41 -3.53 8.96 4.97
N GLY A 42 -3.97 9.71 5.98
CA GLY A 42 -5.08 9.30 6.82
C GLY A 42 -6.35 9.12 6.00
N ARG A 43 -7.28 8.27 6.46
CA ARG A 43 -8.56 8.03 5.77
C ARG A 43 -9.54 9.19 5.85
N GLY A 44 -9.27 10.21 6.66
CA GLY A 44 -10.09 11.40 6.85
C GLY A 44 -9.26 12.56 7.38
N ALA A 45 -9.91 13.70 7.64
CA ALA A 45 -9.27 14.87 8.22
C ALA A 45 -8.69 14.59 9.62
N GLU A 46 -9.33 13.70 10.37
CA GLU A 46 -8.91 13.23 11.68
C GLU A 46 -8.52 11.75 11.68
N ALA A 47 -7.90 11.29 12.77
CA ALA A 47 -7.53 9.90 12.94
C ALA A 47 -8.78 9.01 13.04
N SER A 48 -8.76 7.86 12.35
CA SER A 48 -9.83 6.87 12.47
C SER A 48 -9.90 6.30 13.88
N GLN A 49 -11.11 6.22 14.43
CA GLN A 49 -11.37 5.53 15.70
C GLN A 49 -11.61 4.04 15.47
N VAL A 50 -11.10 3.20 16.37
CA VAL A 50 -11.39 1.77 16.40
C VAL A 50 -12.58 1.53 17.32
N ILE A 51 -13.63 0.88 16.79
CA ILE A 51 -14.84 0.51 17.54
C ILE A 51 -14.87 -1.02 17.63
N ALA A 52 -14.95 -1.56 18.85
CA ALA A 52 -15.08 -2.99 19.08
C ALA A 52 -16.56 -3.40 18.98
N LEU A 53 -16.85 -4.45 18.20
CA LEU A 53 -18.18 -5.02 18.02
C LEU A 53 -18.18 -6.49 18.45
N ARG A 54 -19.19 -6.90 19.21
CA ARG A 54 -19.41 -8.31 19.54
C ARG A 54 -20.32 -8.91 18.48
N LEU A 55 -19.85 -9.97 17.83
CA LEU A 55 -20.59 -10.75 16.86
C LEU A 55 -20.60 -12.21 17.31
N THR A 56 -21.69 -12.89 17.06
CA THR A 56 -21.79 -14.33 17.17
C THR A 56 -20.91 -15.02 16.12
N PRO A 57 -20.53 -16.30 16.33
CA PRO A 57 -19.77 -17.05 15.32
C PRO A 57 -20.48 -17.11 13.96
N ASP A 58 -21.79 -17.25 13.95
CA ASP A 58 -22.59 -17.34 12.73
C ASP A 58 -22.58 -16.02 11.95
N GLU A 59 -22.65 -14.88 12.65
CA GLU A 59 -22.53 -13.56 12.03
C GLU A 59 -21.14 -13.33 11.42
N VAL A 60 -20.08 -13.79 12.09
CA VAL A 60 -18.72 -13.72 11.53
C VAL A 60 -18.60 -14.61 10.29
N ALA A 61 -19.14 -15.83 10.32
CA ALA A 61 -19.13 -16.74 9.19
C ALA A 61 -19.91 -16.17 7.98
N ALA A 62 -21.05 -15.54 8.22
CA ALA A 62 -21.83 -14.87 7.18
C ALA A 62 -21.05 -13.68 6.57
N LEU A 63 -20.35 -12.90 7.41
CA LEU A 63 -19.50 -11.80 6.96
C LEU A 63 -18.35 -12.31 6.07
N ASP A 64 -17.71 -13.41 6.46
CA ASP A 64 -16.64 -14.03 5.69
C ASP A 64 -17.09 -14.55 4.34
N ALA A 65 -18.18 -15.31 4.31
CA ALA A 65 -18.74 -15.85 3.08
C ALA A 65 -19.06 -14.72 2.09
N ARG A 66 -19.63 -13.63 2.58
CA ARG A 66 -19.95 -12.46 1.76
C ARG A 66 -18.71 -11.71 1.28
N ALA A 67 -17.73 -11.50 2.16
CA ALA A 67 -16.48 -10.84 1.82
C ALA A 67 -15.72 -11.62 0.73
N ALA A 68 -15.69 -12.96 0.83
CA ALA A 68 -15.10 -13.84 -0.18
C ALA A 68 -15.84 -13.73 -1.53
N ALA A 69 -17.18 -13.76 -1.52
CA ALA A 69 -17.99 -13.64 -2.73
C ALA A 69 -17.81 -12.29 -3.44
N GLU A 70 -17.57 -11.22 -2.68
CA GLU A 70 -17.35 -9.86 -3.23
C GLU A 70 -15.86 -9.53 -3.47
N HIS A 71 -14.94 -10.48 -3.23
CA HIS A 71 -13.48 -10.25 -3.29
C HIS A 71 -13.00 -9.05 -2.46
N LYS A 72 -13.58 -8.87 -1.27
CA LYS A 72 -13.30 -7.77 -0.35
C LYS A 72 -12.75 -8.27 0.98
N THR A 73 -12.09 -7.39 1.74
CA THR A 73 -11.82 -7.67 3.15
C THR A 73 -13.09 -7.46 3.99
N ARG A 74 -13.18 -8.12 5.16
CA ARG A 74 -14.24 -7.84 6.15
C ARG A 74 -14.40 -6.35 6.42
N SER A 75 -13.27 -5.65 6.59
CA SER A 75 -13.27 -4.22 6.91
C SER A 75 -13.79 -3.34 5.79
N ASP A 76 -13.55 -3.71 4.52
CA ASP A 76 -14.11 -3.01 3.37
C ASP A 76 -15.62 -3.20 3.31
N LEU A 77 -16.07 -4.44 3.49
CA LEU A 77 -17.49 -4.76 3.45
C LEU A 77 -18.29 -4.07 4.56
N ILE A 78 -17.76 -4.03 5.78
CA ILE A 78 -18.37 -3.29 6.89
C ILE A 78 -18.44 -1.79 6.56
N ARG A 79 -17.37 -1.21 6.02
CA ARG A 79 -17.35 0.21 5.63
C ARG A 79 -18.35 0.54 4.54
N ASP A 80 -18.48 -0.31 3.52
CA ASP A 80 -19.48 -0.16 2.46
C ASP A 80 -20.90 -0.19 3.03
N ALA A 81 -21.17 -1.09 3.98
CA ALA A 81 -22.46 -1.16 4.66
C ALA A 81 -22.76 0.12 5.47
N LEU A 82 -21.77 0.64 6.20
CA LEU A 82 -21.90 1.89 6.94
C LEU A 82 -22.12 3.09 6.01
N GLY A 83 -21.44 3.15 4.86
CA GLY A 83 -21.61 4.23 3.89
C GLY A 83 -23.03 4.35 3.35
N LYS A 84 -23.78 3.24 3.29
CA LYS A 84 -25.20 3.22 2.89
C LYS A 84 -26.14 3.81 3.94
N LEU A 85 -25.70 3.93 5.20
CA LEU A 85 -26.50 4.54 6.28
C LEU A 85 -26.35 6.07 6.32
N THR A 86 -25.27 6.60 5.74
CA THR A 86 -24.92 8.02 5.77
C THR A 86 -25.18 8.74 4.44
N ALA A 87 -25.77 8.05 3.46
CA ALA A 87 -26.09 8.57 2.13
C ALA A 87 -27.51 9.14 2.07
#